data_AF-A0A7V9IJL4-F1
#
_entry.id   AF-A0A7V9IJL4-F1
#
_cell.length_a   1.000
_cell.length_b   1.000
_cell.length_c   1.000
_cell.angle_alpha   90.00
_cell.angle_beta   90.00
_cell.angle_gamma   90.00
#
_symmetry.space_group_name_H-M   'P 1'
#
loop_
_entity.id
_entity.type
_entity.pdbx_description
1 polymer ?
#
loop_
_entity_poly.entity_id
_entity_poly.type
_entity_poly.pdbx_seq_one_letter_code
_entity_poly.pdbx_strand_id
1 'polypeptide(L)'
;MRSIATRLAGIPGVVAVALGGSRATNTHEDGSDWDFGVCYRGTIDPDDVRALGWTGQVFAPGAWGRLVNGGAWLQVDDQAVDLIYRDLDEVLHWTAEAEHGRFEIQREVGYVAGIATYVLAGELAINEVLCGEFPRPEFPQPLREMAPGVVV
;
A
#
# COMPACT_ATOMS: atom_id res chain seq x y z
N MET A 1 15.19 -7.07 -6.55
CA MET A 1 14.31 -6.55 -5.47
C MET A 1 14.76 -5.21 -4.89
N ARG A 2 15.82 -5.15 -4.06
CA ARG A 2 16.30 -3.86 -3.49
C ARG A 2 16.58 -2.79 -4.55
N SER A 3 17.08 -3.19 -5.73
CA SER A 3 17.24 -2.29 -6.88
C SER A 3 15.94 -1.65 -7.37
N ILE A 4 14.82 -2.40 -7.42
CA ILE A 4 13.50 -1.88 -7.81
C ILE A 4 13.04 -0.86 -6.77
N ALA A 5 13.13 -1.20 -5.48
CA ALA A 5 12.77 -0.29 -4.39
C ALA A 5 13.59 1.01 -4.41
N THR A 6 14.90 0.93 -4.69
CA THR A 6 15.76 2.13 -4.81
C THR A 6 15.34 3.01 -5.99
N ARG A 7 14.97 2.42 -7.13
CA ARG A 7 14.48 3.18 -8.28
C ARG A 7 13.14 3.85 -8.00
N LEU A 8 12.22 3.13 -7.35
CA LEU A 8 10.94 3.68 -6.91
C LEU A 8 11.12 4.82 -5.89
N ALA A 9 12.05 4.66 -4.94
CA ALA A 9 12.38 5.68 -3.95
C ALA A 9 13.02 6.95 -4.58
N GLY A 10 13.51 6.86 -5.81
CA GLY A 10 14.04 8.00 -6.56
C GLY A 10 12.97 8.85 -7.25
N ILE A 11 11.70 8.41 -7.28
CA ILE A 11 10.60 9.19 -7.87
C ILE A 11 10.33 10.43 -7.01
N PRO A 12 10.20 11.63 -7.60
CA PRO A 12 9.82 12.84 -6.88
C PRO A 12 8.55 12.64 -6.04
N GLY A 13 8.61 13.09 -4.78
CA GLY A 13 7.50 12.98 -3.83
C GLY A 13 7.44 11.67 -3.07
N VAL A 14 8.11 10.60 -3.53
CA VAL A 14 8.21 9.34 -2.78
C VAL A 14 9.11 9.53 -1.56
N VAL A 15 8.61 9.13 -0.40
CA VAL A 15 9.33 9.26 0.88
C VAL A 15 9.69 7.93 1.52
N ALA A 16 8.97 6.86 1.15
CA ALA A 16 9.44 5.51 1.42
C ALA A 16 8.74 4.46 0.55
N VAL A 17 9.35 3.28 0.50
CA VAL A 17 8.89 2.13 -0.30
C VAL A 17 8.86 0.91 0.60
N ALA A 18 7.73 0.21 0.61
CA ALA A 18 7.54 -1.00 1.39
C ALA A 18 7.17 -2.19 0.50
N LEU A 19 7.64 -3.38 0.87
CA LEU A 19 7.22 -4.65 0.29
C LEU A 19 6.01 -5.15 1.07
N GLY A 20 4.94 -5.49 0.35
CA GLY A 20 3.73 -6.07 0.90
C GLY A 20 3.48 -7.50 0.40
N GLY A 21 2.21 -7.90 0.54
CA GLY A 21 1.71 -9.15 -0.02
C GLY A 21 2.38 -10.41 0.52
N SER A 22 2.29 -11.49 -0.26
CA SER A 22 2.75 -12.83 0.13
C SER A 22 4.24 -12.89 0.44
N ARG A 23 5.03 -12.00 -0.16
CA ARG A 23 6.48 -11.94 0.04
C ARG A 23 6.86 -11.26 1.35
N ALA A 24 6.12 -10.24 1.78
CA ALA A 24 6.30 -9.64 3.12
C ALA A 24 5.95 -10.62 4.24
N THR A 25 4.98 -11.51 4.03
CA THR A 25 4.54 -12.50 5.01
C THR A 25 5.25 -13.85 4.91
N ASN A 26 6.20 -14.01 3.97
CA ASN A 26 6.88 -15.29 3.68
C ASN A 26 5.93 -16.45 3.32
N THR A 27 4.82 -16.14 2.65
CA THR A 27 3.80 -17.11 2.19
C THR A 27 3.70 -17.16 0.66
N HIS A 28 4.74 -16.74 -0.05
CA HIS A 28 4.77 -16.71 -1.51
C HIS A 28 5.08 -18.10 -2.10
N GLU A 29 4.62 -18.31 -3.32
CA GLU A 29 4.91 -19.51 -4.13
C GLU A 29 5.74 -19.12 -5.37
N ASP A 30 6.17 -20.13 -6.12
CA ASP A 30 6.83 -19.93 -7.40
C ASP A 30 5.87 -19.22 -8.37
N GLY A 31 6.25 -18.02 -8.80
CA GLY A 31 5.44 -17.17 -9.68
C GLY A 31 4.59 -16.11 -8.98
N SER A 32 4.61 -16.03 -7.63
CA SER A 32 4.02 -14.88 -6.94
C SER A 32 4.66 -13.57 -7.40
N ASP A 33 3.80 -12.58 -7.62
CA ASP A 33 4.12 -11.20 -7.90
C ASP A 33 4.88 -10.52 -6.75
N TRP A 34 5.27 -9.28 -7.00
CA TRP A 34 5.93 -8.41 -6.04
C TRP A 34 5.09 -7.16 -5.81
N ASP A 35 4.49 -7.09 -4.63
CA ASP A 35 3.67 -5.96 -4.20
C ASP A 35 4.52 -4.86 -3.53
N PHE A 36 4.49 -3.65 -4.07
CA PHE A 36 5.13 -2.49 -3.46
C PHE A 36 4.12 -1.42 -3.07
N GLY A 37 4.17 -1.01 -1.81
CA GLY A 37 3.61 0.26 -1.37
C GLY A 37 4.58 1.39 -1.69
N VAL A 38 4.15 2.33 -2.54
CA VAL A 38 4.89 3.55 -2.87
C VAL A 38 4.26 4.71 -2.11
N CYS A 39 4.87 5.04 -0.98
CA CYS A 39 4.36 6.09 -0.12
C CYS A 39 4.94 7.45 -0.52
N TYR A 40 4.07 8.39 -0.82
CA TYR A 40 4.43 9.74 -1.23
C TYR A 40 3.83 10.80 -0.31
N ARG A 41 4.37 12.01 -0.35
CA ARG A 41 3.79 13.19 0.28
C ARG A 41 3.55 14.28 -0.76
N GLY A 42 2.39 14.92 -0.71
CA GLY A 42 2.00 15.94 -1.67
C GLY A 42 1.48 15.32 -2.96
N THR A 43 2.30 15.26 -4.00
CA THR A 43 1.89 14.72 -5.31
C THR A 43 2.89 13.67 -5.79
N ILE A 44 2.39 12.66 -6.48
CA ILE A 44 3.18 11.73 -7.28
C ILE A 44 2.70 11.81 -8.73
N ASP A 45 3.64 11.95 -9.67
CA ASP A 45 3.32 11.98 -11.09
C ASP A 45 3.40 10.56 -11.68
N PRO A 46 2.31 10.02 -12.26
CA PRO A 46 2.35 8.76 -13.00
C PRO A 46 3.41 8.71 -14.11
N ASP A 47 3.74 9.85 -14.72
CA ASP A 47 4.76 9.91 -15.77
C ASP A 47 6.16 9.63 -15.23
N ASP A 48 6.44 9.94 -13.96
CA ASP A 48 7.72 9.57 -13.31
C ASP A 48 7.83 8.05 -13.15
N VAL A 49 6.71 7.36 -12.90
CA VAL A 49 6.68 5.88 -12.87
C VAL A 49 6.90 5.32 -14.27
N ARG A 50 6.26 5.89 -15.29
CA ARG A 50 6.45 5.48 -16.70
C ARG A 50 7.88 5.70 -17.16
N ALA A 51 8.52 6.78 -16.71
CA ALA A 51 9.91 7.11 -17.03
C ALA A 51 10.93 6.07 -16.52
N LEU A 52 10.54 5.19 -15.59
CA LEU A 52 11.37 4.04 -15.20
C LEU A 52 11.52 3.01 -16.34
N GLY A 53 10.71 3.09 -17.40
CA GLY A 53 10.90 2.29 -18.61
C GLY A 53 10.50 0.82 -18.48
N TRP A 54 9.77 0.47 -17.43
CA TRP A 54 9.17 -0.86 -17.26
C TRP A 54 7.90 -0.98 -18.09
N THR A 55 7.66 -2.15 -18.67
CA THR A 55 6.44 -2.39 -19.45
C THR A 55 5.27 -2.63 -18.52
N GLY A 56 4.07 -2.21 -18.93
CA GLY A 56 2.86 -2.39 -18.13
C GLY A 56 1.92 -1.20 -18.18
N GLN A 57 0.98 -1.17 -17.25
CA GLN A 57 -0.04 -0.14 -17.16
C GLN A 57 0.14 0.68 -15.89
N VAL A 58 0.27 1.99 -16.03
CA VAL A 58 0.37 2.95 -14.93
C VAL A 58 -0.92 3.76 -14.86
N PHE A 59 -1.48 3.85 -13.66
CA PHE A 59 -2.73 4.53 -13.35
C PHE A 59 -2.44 5.82 -12.59
N ALA A 60 -3.37 6.78 -12.64
CA ALA A 60 -3.26 8.00 -11.86
C ALA A 60 -3.59 7.77 -10.37
N PRO A 61 -3.07 8.60 -9.45
CA PRO A 61 -3.64 8.70 -8.11
C PRO A 61 -5.15 8.92 -8.16
N GLY A 62 -5.89 8.24 -7.30
CA GLY A 62 -7.35 8.20 -7.25
C GLY A 62 -8.05 7.28 -8.26
N ALA A 63 -7.33 6.69 -9.23
CA ALA A 63 -7.94 5.84 -10.25
C ALA A 63 -8.56 4.55 -9.70
N TRP A 64 -8.14 4.10 -8.52
CA TRP A 64 -8.63 2.87 -7.87
C TRP A 64 -9.50 3.13 -6.64
N GLY A 65 -9.90 4.37 -6.42
CA GLY A 65 -10.59 4.80 -5.20
C GLY A 65 -9.67 5.65 -4.33
N ARG A 66 -10.07 5.89 -3.09
CA ARG A 66 -9.33 6.75 -2.16
C ARG A 66 -8.24 5.96 -1.45
N LEU A 67 -8.60 4.87 -0.80
CA LEU A 67 -7.71 4.06 0.04
C LEU A 67 -6.75 3.21 -0.78
N VAL A 68 -7.24 2.50 -1.80
CA VAL A 68 -6.35 1.82 -2.75
C VAL A 68 -5.57 2.84 -3.59
N ASN A 69 -6.17 4.03 -3.80
CA ASN A 69 -5.59 5.20 -4.47
C ASN A 69 -5.35 4.97 -5.97
N GLY A 70 -4.32 4.22 -6.32
CA GLY A 70 -3.86 4.02 -7.69
C GLY A 70 -2.55 3.26 -7.68
N GLY A 71 -1.88 3.18 -8.82
CA GLY A 71 -0.64 2.42 -8.88
C GLY A 71 -0.25 2.00 -10.28
N ALA A 72 0.36 0.83 -10.38
CA ALA A 72 0.76 0.25 -11.65
C ALA A 72 0.79 -1.26 -11.59
N TRP A 73 0.56 -1.88 -12.74
CA TRP A 73 0.86 -3.29 -12.99
C TRP A 73 1.98 -3.36 -14.01
N LEU A 74 3.13 -3.88 -13.61
CA LEU A 74 4.37 -3.79 -14.35
C LEU A 74 5.00 -5.17 -14.55
N GLN A 75 5.81 -5.26 -15.60
CA GLN A 75 6.77 -6.34 -15.79
C GLN A 75 8.16 -5.74 -15.65
N VAL A 76 8.91 -6.26 -14.67
CA VAL A 76 10.30 -5.89 -14.43
C VAL A 76 11.13 -7.15 -14.60
N ASP A 77 11.93 -7.17 -15.66
CA ASP A 77 12.55 -8.40 -16.17
C ASP A 77 11.45 -9.46 -16.43
N ASP A 78 11.58 -10.68 -15.88
CA ASP A 78 10.58 -11.75 -16.02
C ASP A 78 9.64 -11.84 -14.79
N GLN A 79 9.41 -10.74 -14.08
CA GLN A 79 8.64 -10.71 -12.83
C GLN A 79 7.48 -9.71 -12.91
N ALA A 80 6.29 -10.18 -12.51
CA ALA A 80 5.14 -9.31 -12.27
C ALA A 80 5.38 -8.45 -11.01
N VAL A 81 5.12 -7.15 -11.15
CA VAL A 81 5.30 -6.16 -10.09
C VAL A 81 4.05 -5.29 -10.00
N ASP A 82 3.42 -5.32 -8.84
CA ASP A 82 2.26 -4.50 -8.53
C ASP A 82 2.70 -3.34 -7.64
N LEU A 83 2.39 -2.12 -8.07
CA LEU A 83 2.61 -0.90 -7.29
C LEU A 83 1.26 -0.42 -6.78
N ILE A 84 1.22 0.01 -5.52
CA ILE A 84 0.08 0.72 -4.97
C ILE A 84 0.58 2.03 -4.35
N TYR A 85 -0.04 3.14 -4.76
CA TYR A 85 0.26 4.46 -4.21
C TYR A 85 -0.34 4.64 -2.83
N ARG A 86 0.42 5.28 -1.95
CA ARG A 86 -0.02 5.60 -0.59
C ARG A 86 0.27 7.07 -0.32
N ASP A 87 -0.79 7.86 -0.23
CA ASP A 87 -0.66 9.21 0.35
C ASP A 87 -0.34 9.02 1.83
N LEU A 88 0.87 9.42 2.22
CA LEU A 88 1.35 9.20 3.57
C LEU A 88 0.50 9.96 4.60
N ASP A 89 0.02 11.15 4.27
CA ASP A 89 -0.73 11.95 5.24
C ASP A 89 -2.10 11.29 5.50
N GLU A 90 -2.70 10.67 4.47
CA GLU A 90 -3.90 9.84 4.60
C GLU A 90 -3.67 8.55 5.40
N VAL A 91 -2.57 7.84 5.12
CA VAL A 91 -2.18 6.63 5.86
C VAL A 91 -1.99 6.93 7.34
N LEU A 92 -1.24 7.99 7.66
CA LEU A 92 -0.97 8.38 9.05
C LEU A 92 -2.24 8.84 9.76
N HIS A 93 -3.10 9.59 9.07
CA HIS A 93 -4.39 9.99 9.62
C HIS A 93 -5.24 8.79 10.03
N TRP A 94 -5.48 7.84 9.11
CA TRP A 94 -6.32 6.68 9.42
C TRP A 94 -5.67 5.68 10.37
N THR A 95 -4.35 5.63 10.42
CA THR A 95 -3.63 4.87 11.45
C THR A 95 -3.90 5.45 12.84
N ALA A 96 -3.83 6.77 13.00
CA ALA A 96 -4.16 7.44 14.26
C ALA A 96 -5.64 7.29 14.63
N GLU A 97 -6.56 7.35 13.68
CA GLU A 97 -7.99 7.11 13.94
C GLU A 97 -8.25 5.67 14.39
N ALA A 98 -7.60 4.70 13.75
CA ALA A 98 -7.63 3.29 14.11
C ALA A 98 -7.14 3.04 15.53
N GLU A 99 -6.10 3.75 16.00
CA GLU A 99 -5.63 3.67 17.39
C GLU A 99 -6.73 4.03 18.41
N HIS A 100 -7.68 4.87 18.01
CA HIS A 100 -8.82 5.26 18.83
C HIS A 100 -10.10 4.45 18.53
N GLY A 101 -10.00 3.35 17.77
CA GLY A 101 -11.14 2.51 17.41
C GLY A 101 -12.07 3.12 16.37
N ARG A 102 -11.64 4.20 15.68
CA ARG A 102 -12.45 4.88 14.66
C ARG A 102 -12.03 4.42 13.26
N PHE A 103 -13.01 4.15 12.42
CA PHE A 103 -12.79 3.78 11.02
C PHE A 103 -14.03 4.10 10.19
N GLU A 104 -13.83 4.17 8.88
CA GLU A 104 -14.91 4.24 7.90
C GLU A 104 -14.85 3.01 6.99
N ILE A 105 -15.98 2.69 6.35
CA ILE A 105 -16.04 1.69 5.28
C ILE A 105 -16.37 2.42 3.99
N GLN A 106 -15.51 2.27 2.99
CA GLN A 106 -15.63 2.95 1.70
C GLN A 106 -15.82 1.92 0.59
N ARG A 107 -16.68 2.23 -0.39
CA ARG A 107 -16.86 1.37 -1.57
C ARG A 107 -15.76 1.65 -2.57
N GLU A 108 -14.94 0.65 -2.86
CA GLU A 108 -13.85 0.74 -3.82
C GLU A 108 -13.82 -0.45 -4.76
N VAL A 109 -13.11 -0.29 -5.89
CA VAL A 109 -12.97 -1.34 -6.89
C VAL A 109 -12.30 -2.55 -6.23
N GLY A 110 -12.89 -3.74 -6.41
CA GLY A 110 -12.40 -4.98 -5.78
C GLY A 110 -13.00 -5.31 -4.41
N TYR A 111 -13.75 -4.40 -3.77
CA TYR A 111 -14.31 -4.61 -2.43
C TYR A 111 -15.84 -4.55 -2.41
N VAL A 112 -16.50 -5.72 -2.58
CA VAL A 112 -17.97 -5.83 -2.62
C VAL A 112 -18.63 -5.29 -1.35
N ALA A 113 -18.05 -5.56 -0.18
CA ALA A 113 -18.53 -5.07 1.11
C ALA A 113 -17.96 -3.69 1.51
N GLY A 114 -17.13 -3.11 0.64
CA GLY A 114 -16.28 -1.98 0.98
C GLY A 114 -14.99 -2.37 1.69
N ILE A 115 -14.06 -1.43 1.71
CA ILE A 115 -12.76 -1.50 2.38
C ILE A 115 -12.78 -0.59 3.59
N ALA A 116 -12.30 -1.09 4.73
CA ALA A 116 -12.23 -0.31 5.96
C ALA A 116 -10.94 0.49 6.03
N THR A 117 -10.99 1.72 6.53
CA THR A 117 -9.83 2.61 6.59
C THR A 117 -8.69 2.09 7.47
N TYR A 118 -8.99 1.22 8.45
CA TYR A 118 -7.96 0.58 9.28
C TYR A 118 -7.05 -0.39 8.50
N VAL A 119 -7.39 -0.76 7.26
CA VAL A 119 -6.52 -1.58 6.39
C VAL A 119 -5.16 -0.91 6.20
N LEU A 120 -5.10 0.43 6.13
CA LEU A 120 -3.84 1.17 6.01
C LEU A 120 -2.91 0.94 7.22
N ALA A 121 -3.46 0.85 8.44
CA ALA A 121 -2.68 0.49 9.62
C ALA A 121 -2.20 -0.97 9.58
N GLY A 122 -3.04 -1.88 9.08
CA GLY A 122 -2.69 -3.28 8.86
C GLY A 122 -1.53 -3.44 7.87
N GLU A 123 -1.55 -2.70 6.76
CA GLU A 123 -0.46 -2.67 5.79
C GLU A 123 0.85 -2.19 6.42
N LEU A 124 0.83 -1.10 7.18
CA LEU A 124 2.03 -0.63 7.89
C LEU A 124 2.59 -1.66 8.87
N ALA A 125 1.73 -2.45 9.52
CA ALA A 125 2.15 -3.45 10.49
C ALA A 125 2.87 -4.65 9.84
N ILE A 126 2.37 -5.09 8.67
CA ILE A 126 2.82 -6.32 8.00
C ILE A 126 3.89 -6.08 6.94
N ASN A 127 3.92 -4.91 6.31
CA ASN A 127 4.83 -4.62 5.21
C ASN A 127 6.29 -4.49 5.70
N GLU A 128 7.23 -4.92 4.88
CA GLU A 128 8.66 -4.71 5.11
C GLU A 128 9.10 -3.39 4.47
N VAL A 129 9.56 -2.42 5.26
CA VAL A 129 10.09 -1.17 4.72
C VAL A 129 11.46 -1.43 4.05
N LEU A 130 11.54 -1.18 2.74
CA LEU A 130 12.75 -1.40 1.94
C LEU A 130 13.62 -0.14 1.81
N CYS A 131 13.00 1.04 1.78
CA CYS A 131 13.64 2.35 1.67
C CYS A 131 12.84 3.39 2.47
N GLY A 132 13.53 4.35 3.10
CA GLY A 132 12.97 5.39 3.97
C GLY A 132 12.43 4.84 5.30
N GLU A 133 11.53 5.57 5.97
CA GLU A 133 11.04 5.23 7.31
C GLU A 133 9.53 5.47 7.44
N PHE A 134 8.82 4.54 8.09
CA PHE A 134 7.42 4.67 8.49
C PHE A 134 7.17 4.06 9.86
N PRO A 135 6.13 4.54 10.58
CA PRO A 135 5.69 3.89 11.81
C PRO A 135 5.21 2.46 11.50
N ARG A 136 5.47 1.56 12.45
CA ARG A 136 5.00 0.18 12.42
C ARG A 136 4.01 -0.01 13.58
N PRO A 137 2.72 0.30 13.38
CA PRO A 137 1.73 0.22 14.43
C PRO A 137 1.48 -1.24 14.82
N GLU A 138 1.11 -1.46 16.08
CA GLU A 138 0.48 -2.72 16.50
C GLU A 138 -1.02 -2.66 16.23
N PHE A 139 -1.69 -3.82 16.18
CA PHE A 139 -3.13 -3.84 16.00
C PHE A 139 -3.84 -3.22 17.22
N PRO A 140 -4.59 -2.10 17.06
CA PRO A 140 -5.14 -1.38 18.20
C PRO A 140 -6.18 -2.19 18.98
N GLN A 141 -6.04 -2.23 20.31
CA GLN A 141 -7.03 -2.87 21.19
C GLN A 141 -8.45 -2.27 21.01
N PRO A 142 -8.63 -0.94 20.91
CA PRO A 142 -9.97 -0.37 20.70
C PRO A 142 -10.66 -0.87 19.42
N LEU A 143 -9.91 -1.14 18.34
CA LEU A 143 -10.49 -1.76 17.14
C LEU A 143 -10.97 -3.20 17.38
N ARG A 144 -10.24 -3.97 18.20
CA ARG A 144 -10.68 -5.34 18.57
C ARG A 144 -12.01 -5.32 19.33
N GLU A 145 -12.17 -4.34 20.21
CA GLU A 145 -13.37 -4.18 21.05
C GLU A 145 -14.58 -3.68 20.25
N MET A 146 -14.34 -2.85 19.23
CA MET A 146 -15.38 -2.30 18.37
C MET A 146 -15.80 -3.24 17.23
N ALA A 147 -14.97 -4.21 16.86
CA ALA A 147 -15.35 -5.23 15.89
C ALA A 147 -16.55 -6.04 16.45
N PRO A 148 -17.67 -6.18 15.71
CA PRO A 148 -18.78 -7.00 16.17
C PRO A 148 -18.24 -8.42 16.41
N GLY A 149 -18.35 -8.91 17.63
CA GLY A 149 -17.90 -10.25 17.99
C GLY A 149 -18.45 -11.26 16.99
N VAL A 150 -17.56 -12.01 16.34
CA VAL A 150 -17.98 -13.11 15.47
C VAL A 150 -18.61 -14.16 16.39
N VAL A 151 -19.94 -14.21 16.43
CA VAL A 151 -20.64 -15.37 16.96
C VAL A 151 -20.45 -16.45 15.90
N VAL A 152 -19.45 -17.32 16.11
CA VAL A 152 -19.25 -18.54 15.32
C VAL A 152 -20.29 -19.58 15.72
#